data_AF-A0A8H7L927-F1
#
_entry.id   AF-A0A8H7L927-F1
#
_cell.length_a   1.000
_cell.length_b   1.000
_cell.length_c   1.000
_cell.angle_alpha   90.00
_cell.angle_beta   90.00
_cell.angle_gamma   90.00
#
_symmetry.space_group_name_H-M   'P 1'
#
loop_
_entity.id
_entity.type
_entity.pdbx_description
1 polymer ?
#
loop_
_entity_poly.entity_id
_entity_poly.type
_entity_poly.pdbx_seq_one_letter_code
_entity_poly.pdbx_strand_id
1 'polypeptide(L)'
;MSSSSLDQIMIEDIARHCPLQFLAFHQCMGKPPLEADCAAEQVNLSRCIKQSVPVFQKIHGVCAGKLQAYELCLRMNGSSQTKCQQDLKELRDCALGAVTK
;
A
#
# COMPACT_ATOMS: atom_id res chain seq x y z
N MET A 1 -2.34 14.54 10.29
CA MET A 1 -2.30 15.16 8.93
C MET A 1 -1.14 14.60 8.08
N SER A 2 -0.70 13.35 8.31
CA SER A 2 0.49 12.77 7.67
C SER A 2 0.19 11.67 6.64
N SER A 3 -0.97 11.00 6.70
CA SER A 3 -1.33 9.95 5.72
C SER A 3 -1.50 10.48 4.30
N SER A 4 -2.15 11.64 4.13
CA SER A 4 -2.56 12.16 2.82
C SER A 4 -1.39 12.43 1.87
N SER A 5 -0.23 12.84 2.38
CA SER A 5 0.95 13.11 1.55
C SER A 5 1.62 11.83 1.07
N LEU A 6 1.72 10.80 1.92
CA LEU A 6 2.25 9.49 1.52
C LEU A 6 1.33 8.83 0.50
N ASP A 7 0.02 8.87 0.75
CA ASP A 7 -0.99 8.29 -0.13
C ASP A 7 -0.95 8.94 -1.52
N GLN A 8 -0.81 10.27 -1.59
CA GLN A 8 -0.68 11.00 -2.86
C GLN A 8 0.59 10.60 -3.62
N ILE A 9 1.75 10.55 -2.95
CA ILE A 9 3.02 10.14 -3.59
C ILE A 9 2.91 8.71 -4.12
N MET A 10 2.32 7.79 -3.34
CA MET A 10 2.08 6.41 -3.80
C MET A 10 1.19 6.39 -5.04
N ILE A 11 0.04 7.05 -4.99
CA ILE A 11 -0.93 7.03 -6.10
C ILE A 11 -0.32 7.61 -7.38
N GLU A 12 0.41 8.73 -7.27
CA GLU A 12 1.08 9.35 -8.43
C GLU A 12 2.13 8.42 -9.05
N ASP A 13 2.94 7.76 -8.23
CA ASP A 13 4.00 6.86 -8.73
C ASP A 13 3.42 5.56 -9.30
N ILE A 14 2.34 5.04 -8.69
CA ILE A 14 1.57 3.89 -9.20
C ILE A 14 0.93 4.25 -10.55
N ALA A 15 0.28 5.41 -10.66
CA ALA A 15 -0.33 5.84 -11.91
C ALA A 15 0.71 6.03 -13.03
N ARG A 16 1.93 6.45 -12.68
CA ARG A 16 3.04 6.61 -13.64
C ARG A 16 3.61 5.28 -14.11
N HIS A 17 3.79 4.29 -13.23
CA HIS A 17 4.50 3.06 -13.54
C HIS A 17 3.58 1.85 -13.83
N CYS A 18 2.35 1.87 -13.34
CA CYS A 18 1.34 0.83 -13.51
C CYS A 18 0.01 1.36 -14.08
N PRO A 19 0.02 2.24 -15.12
CA PRO A 19 -1.18 2.95 -15.56
C PRO A 19 -2.31 2.01 -16.00
N LEU A 20 -1.97 0.92 -16.70
CA LEU A 20 -2.94 -0.03 -17.24
C LEU A 20 -3.62 -0.83 -16.13
N GLN A 21 -2.86 -1.38 -15.19
CA GLN A 21 -3.39 -2.17 -14.07
C GLN A 21 -4.15 -1.28 -13.10
N PHE A 22 -3.67 -0.04 -12.89
CA PHE A 22 -4.32 0.94 -12.05
C PHE A 22 -5.70 1.32 -12.62
N LEU A 23 -5.77 1.64 -13.91
CA LEU A 23 -7.04 1.94 -14.58
C LEU A 23 -7.99 0.73 -14.58
N ALA A 24 -7.50 -0.47 -14.89
CA ALA A 24 -8.33 -1.68 -14.92
C ALA A 24 -8.97 -1.97 -13.55
N PHE A 25 -8.18 -1.85 -12.48
CA PHE A 25 -8.68 -2.00 -11.11
C PHE A 25 -9.74 -0.96 -10.77
N HIS A 26 -9.49 0.32 -11.06
CA HIS A 26 -10.48 1.38 -10.81
C HIS A 26 -11.75 1.23 -11.66
N GLN A 27 -11.64 0.78 -12.90
CA GLN A 27 -12.79 0.52 -13.76
C GLN A 27 -13.63 -0.66 -13.26
N CYS A 28 -12.99 -1.70 -12.72
CA CYS A 28 -13.69 -2.82 -12.09
C CYS A 28 -14.46 -2.36 -10.86
N MET A 29 -13.78 -1.66 -9.94
CA MET A 29 -14.37 -1.12 -8.71
C MET A 29 -15.48 -0.09 -8.98
N GLY A 30 -15.45 0.57 -10.14
CA GLY A 30 -16.47 1.53 -10.57
C GLY A 30 -17.77 0.89 -11.10
N LYS A 31 -17.85 -0.45 -11.22
CA LYS A 31 -19.03 -1.16 -11.70
C LYS A 31 -19.63 -2.04 -10.61
N PRO A 32 -20.97 -2.08 -10.45
CA PRO A 32 -21.60 -3.09 -9.63
C PRO A 32 -21.58 -4.48 -10.31
N PRO A 33 -21.58 -5.60 -9.55
CA PRO A 33 -21.59 -5.70 -8.09
C PRO A 33 -20.26 -6.19 -7.47
N LEU A 34 -19.95 -5.72 -6.26
CA LEU A 34 -18.94 -6.24 -5.31
C LEU A 34 -17.43 -6.13 -5.64
N GLU A 35 -16.68 -5.60 -4.67
CA GLU A 35 -15.20 -5.56 -4.67
C GLU A 35 -14.56 -6.95 -4.85
N ALA A 36 -15.27 -8.01 -4.44
CA ALA A 36 -14.81 -9.39 -4.56
C ALA A 36 -14.59 -9.82 -6.02
N ASP A 37 -15.32 -9.22 -6.96
CA ASP A 37 -15.23 -9.53 -8.38
C ASP A 37 -13.97 -8.92 -9.02
N CYS A 38 -13.32 -7.97 -8.34
CA CYS A 38 -12.11 -7.28 -8.79
C CYS A 38 -10.81 -7.88 -8.24
N ALA A 39 -10.86 -9.09 -7.67
CA ALA A 39 -9.70 -9.75 -7.09
C ALA A 39 -8.57 -9.98 -8.13
N ALA A 40 -8.93 -10.26 -9.38
CA ALA A 40 -7.95 -10.48 -10.45
C ALA A 40 -7.18 -9.19 -10.77
N GLU A 41 -7.89 -8.08 -10.93
CA GLU A 41 -7.35 -6.75 -11.16
C GLU A 41 -6.51 -6.28 -9.96
N GLN A 42 -6.97 -6.56 -8.74
CA GLN A 42 -6.23 -6.27 -7.51
C GLN A 42 -4.89 -7.00 -7.47
N VAL A 43 -4.87 -8.30 -7.80
CA VAL A 43 -3.63 -9.09 -7.87
C VAL A 43 -2.70 -8.57 -8.97
N ASN A 44 -3.24 -8.23 -10.14
CA ASN A 44 -2.46 -7.69 -11.25
C ASN A 44 -1.83 -6.34 -10.91
N LEU A 45 -2.60 -5.44 -10.29
CA LEU A 45 -2.10 -4.16 -9.81
C LEU A 45 -1.04 -4.37 -8.72
N SER A 46 -1.31 -5.21 -7.73
CA SER A 46 -0.36 -5.52 -6.65
C SER A 46 0.96 -6.08 -7.16
N ARG A 47 0.91 -6.94 -8.19
CA ARG A 47 2.11 -7.48 -8.85
C ARG A 47 2.92 -6.38 -9.51
N CYS A 48 2.27 -5.51 -10.27
CA CYS A 48 2.94 -4.38 -10.94
C CYS A 48 3.58 -3.44 -9.91
N ILE A 49 2.86 -3.09 -8.84
CA ILE A 49 3.37 -2.21 -7.77
C ILE A 49 4.67 -2.76 -7.18
N LYS A 50 4.70 -4.06 -6.85
CA LYS A 50 5.90 -4.71 -6.28
C LYS A 50 7.10 -4.69 -7.24
N GLN A 51 6.86 -4.81 -8.54
CA GLN A 51 7.91 -4.98 -9.54
C GLN A 51 8.40 -3.67 -10.17
N SER A 52 7.50 -2.69 -10.30
CA SER A 52 7.70 -1.55 -11.21
C SER A 52 7.56 -0.19 -10.55
N VAL A 53 7.06 -0.10 -9.31
CA VAL A 53 6.86 1.18 -8.61
C VAL A 53 8.05 1.46 -7.69
N PRO A 54 8.95 2.41 -8.05
CA PRO A 54 10.20 2.63 -7.31
C PRO A 54 9.97 3.05 -5.87
N VAL A 55 8.97 3.90 -5.62
CA VAL A 55 8.70 4.39 -4.27
C VAL A 55 8.25 3.25 -3.34
N PHE A 56 7.50 2.29 -3.87
CA PHE A 56 7.07 1.09 -3.13
C PHE A 56 8.28 0.22 -2.78
N GLN A 57 9.20 0.01 -3.74
CA GLN A 57 10.43 -0.74 -3.51
C GLN A 57 11.32 -0.08 -2.46
N LYS A 58 11.45 1.26 -2.49
CA LYS A 58 12.21 2.03 -1.50
C LYS A 58 11.63 1.86 -0.10
N ILE A 59 10.32 2.05 0.07
CA ILE A 59 9.66 1.85 1.37
C ILE A 59 9.80 0.41 1.84
N HIS A 60 9.56 -0.57 0.97
CA HIS A 60 9.64 -1.98 1.33
C HIS A 60 11.07 -2.38 1.75
N GLY A 61 12.10 -1.84 1.10
CA GLY A 61 13.50 -2.09 1.46
C GLY A 61 13.92 -1.41 2.78
N VAL A 62 13.59 -0.12 2.94
CA VAL A 62 14.01 0.68 4.11
C VAL A 62 13.20 0.33 5.36
N CYS A 63 11.90 0.10 5.19
CA CYS A 63 10.95 -0.08 6.29
C CYS A 63 10.54 -1.55 6.52
N ALA A 64 11.26 -2.52 5.93
CA ALA A 64 10.95 -3.95 6.03
C ALA A 64 10.71 -4.41 7.48
N GLY A 65 11.56 -3.99 8.42
CA GLY A 65 11.42 -4.34 9.84
C GLY A 65 10.17 -3.74 10.51
N LYS A 66 9.77 -2.51 10.14
CA LYS A 66 8.54 -1.88 10.65
C LYS A 66 7.29 -2.53 10.04
N LEU A 67 7.37 -2.93 8.78
CA LEU A 67 6.33 -3.72 8.11
C LEU A 67 6.11 -5.05 8.83
N GLN A 68 7.18 -5.79 9.13
CA GLN A 68 7.11 -7.06 9.87
C GLN A 68 6.53 -6.88 11.28
N ALA A 69 6.94 -5.84 12.02
CA ALA A 69 6.40 -5.56 13.35
C ALA A 69 4.88 -5.32 13.31
N TYR A 70 4.41 -4.51 12.35
CA TYR A 70 2.98 -4.26 12.17
C TYR A 70 2.21 -5.53 11.77
N GLU A 71 2.74 -6.32 10.84
CA GLU A 71 2.13 -7.60 10.45
C GLU A 71 2.06 -8.60 11.60
N LEU A 72 3.10 -8.66 12.44
CA LEU A 72 3.13 -9.52 13.62
C LEU A 72 2.06 -9.08 14.62
N CYS A 73 1.95 -7.78 14.89
CA CYS A 73 0.89 -7.25 15.75
C CYS A 73 -0.50 -7.63 15.21
N LEU A 74 -0.76 -7.45 13.91
CA LEU A 74 -2.04 -7.81 13.30
C LEU A 74 -2.33 -9.30 13.46
N ARG A 75 -1.35 -10.17 13.19
CA ARG A 75 -1.50 -11.62 13.36
C ARG A 75 -1.84 -11.99 14.81
N MET A 76 -1.21 -11.35 15.79
CA MET A 76 -1.47 -11.60 17.21
C MET A 76 -2.83 -11.06 17.69
N ASN A 77 -3.38 -10.06 17.01
CA ASN A 77 -4.57 -9.32 17.44
C ASN A 77 -5.79 -9.50 16.53
N GLY A 78 -5.83 -10.58 15.73
CA GLY A 78 -6.98 -10.87 14.86
C GLY A 78 -7.22 -9.81 13.80
N SER A 79 -6.14 -9.29 13.21
CA SER A 79 -6.16 -8.21 12.21
C SER A 79 -6.74 -6.88 12.73
N SER A 80 -6.79 -6.69 14.05
CA SER A 80 -7.27 -5.45 14.68
C SER A 80 -6.24 -4.32 14.53
N GLN A 81 -6.49 -3.41 13.59
CA GLN A 81 -5.65 -2.23 13.41
C GLN A 81 -5.61 -1.30 14.64
N THR A 82 -6.71 -1.24 15.40
CA THR A 82 -6.81 -0.39 16.61
C THR A 82 -5.83 -0.82 17.69
N LYS A 83 -5.55 -2.13 17.81
CA LYS A 83 -4.55 -2.65 18.75
C LYS A 83 -3.10 -2.47 18.26
N CYS A 84 -2.92 -2.19 16.98
CA CYS A 84 -1.61 -2.06 16.31
C CYS A 84 -1.32 -0.63 15.86
N GLN A 85 -1.97 0.37 16.47
CA GLN A 85 -1.82 1.78 16.08
C GLN A 85 -0.38 2.28 16.22
N GLN A 86 0.35 1.80 17.22
CA GLN A 86 1.75 2.19 17.43
C GLN A 86 2.65 1.67 16.30
N ASP A 87 2.60 0.38 15.99
CA ASP A 87 3.36 -0.20 14.88
C ASP A 87 2.98 0.43 13.54
N LEU A 88 1.68 0.71 13.33
CA LEU A 88 1.18 1.41 12.14
C LEU A 88 1.75 2.82 12.03
N LYS A 89 1.83 3.55 13.14
CA LYS A 89 2.39 4.90 13.18
C LYS A 89 3.88 4.87 12.84
N GLU A 90 4.65 3.98 13.46
CA GLU A 90 6.09 3.85 13.19
C GLU A 90 6.37 3.45 11.75
N LEU A 91 5.55 2.57 11.17
CA LEU A 91 5.63 2.22 9.76
C LEU A 91 5.37 3.43 8.85
N ARG A 92 4.34 4.22 9.15
CA ARG A 92 4.03 5.44 8.37
C ARG A 92 5.12 6.48 8.47
N ASP A 93 5.67 6.70 9.66
CA ASP A 93 6.76 7.65 9.89
C ASP A 93 8.02 7.21 9.12
N CYS A 94 8.31 5.91 9.11
CA CYS A 94 9.39 5.35 8.28
C CYS A 94 9.16 5.57 6.78
N ALA A 95 7.96 5.25 6.29
CA ALA A 95 7.61 5.38 4.88
C ALA A 95 7.69 6.85 4.41
N LEU A 96 7.19 7.79 5.21
CA LEU A 96 7.33 9.23 4.94
C LEU A 96 8.80 9.66 4.90
N GLY A 97 9.61 9.22 5.88
CA GLY A 97 11.04 9.49 5.89
C GLY A 97 11.78 8.88 4.69
N ALA A 98 11.32 7.74 4.18
CA ALA A 98 11.89 7.10 3.00
C ALA A 98 11.57 7.84 1.70
N VAL A 99 10.46 8.58 1.61
CA VAL A 99 10.07 9.29 0.37
C VAL A 99 10.38 10.78 0.37
N THR A 100 10.61 11.37 1.54
CA THR A 100 10.94 12.80 1.68
C THR A 100 12.44 13.09 1.85
N LYS A 101 13.26 12.06 2.07
CA LYS A 101 14.73 12.13 2.04
C LYS A 101 15.29 11.61 0.73
#